data_AF-C5NWA6-F1
#
_entry.id   AF-C5NWA6-F1
#
_cell.length_a   1.000
_cell.length_b   1.000
_cell.length_c   1.000
_cell.angle_alpha   90.00
_cell.angle_beta   90.00
_cell.angle_gamma   90.00
#
_symmetry.space_group_name_H-M   'P 1'
#
loop_
_entity.id
_entity.type
_entity.pdbx_description
1 polymer ?
#
loop_
_entity_poly.entity_id
_entity_poly.type
_entity_poly.pdbx_seq_one_letter_code
_entity_poly.pdbx_strand_id
1 'polypeptide(L)'
;MYKKLIAIISSLIALIVLASGIYYFFGSNNSIKEEHTKYLALINDSHDFKGGLAGLETLDNEKGQEAFKNIKTEIKIAKELKNTDESLDNKDVDAAKKSLDKVDSLTTDNSFDKAIEWLKEDITNYEKAQKEIKDAKSDDFNSILDKYKFKHSSLKAKLSEGKNETKSENNNSNPSSSISDNENIPRVGLQQAPITYGELKRGVYNNGGAETVIGKLLSEELGGPVANFSNEQIRDAIARYNQKHSAQNTVSTSGDPLETYYSQWVSAIKREHPEASFVKDTDGKYYVEGLTKNRLAVIYENPHLVRLVNATTNLHVEF
;
A
#
# COMPACT_ATOMS: atom_id res chain seq x y z
N MET A 1 -36.42 8.33 -16.50
CA MET A 1 -35.00 7.88 -16.47
C MET A 1 -34.09 8.73 -15.58
N TYR A 2 -34.40 9.99 -15.26
CA TYR A 2 -33.53 10.85 -14.42
C TYR A 2 -33.49 10.52 -12.92
N LYS A 3 -34.50 9.86 -12.34
CA LYS A 3 -34.51 9.53 -10.90
C LYS A 3 -33.55 8.39 -10.50
N LYS A 4 -33.19 7.49 -11.44
CA LYS A 4 -32.24 6.39 -11.18
C LYS A 4 -30.78 6.84 -11.26
N LEU A 5 -30.48 7.92 -11.98
CA LEU A 5 -29.12 8.46 -12.12
C LEU A 5 -28.68 9.25 -10.87
N ILE A 6 -29.61 9.96 -10.22
CA ILE A 6 -29.32 10.73 -9.01
C ILE A 6 -28.92 9.82 -7.83
N ALA A 7 -29.51 8.62 -7.72
CA ALA A 7 -29.18 7.65 -6.68
C ALA A 7 -27.77 7.02 -6.82
N ILE A 8 -27.28 6.88 -8.06
CA ILE A 8 -25.95 6.31 -8.36
C ILE A 8 -24.86 7.38 -8.17
N ILE A 9 -25.16 8.64 -8.54
CA ILE A 9 -24.21 9.75 -8.37
C ILE A 9 -24.11 10.16 -6.89
N SER A 10 -25.20 10.07 -6.11
CA SER A 10 -25.12 10.33 -4.65
C SER A 10 -24.29 9.28 -3.90
N SER A 11 -24.29 8.00 -4.32
CA SER A 11 -23.45 6.97 -3.67
C SER A 11 -21.97 7.10 -4.04
N LEU A 12 -21.65 7.67 -5.20
CA LEU A 12 -20.28 7.88 -5.64
C LEU A 12 -19.66 9.16 -5.03
N ILE A 13 -20.47 10.20 -4.79
CA ILE A 13 -20.02 11.40 -4.07
C ILE A 13 -19.74 11.07 -2.59
N ALA A 14 -20.50 10.17 -1.96
CA ALA A 14 -20.20 9.68 -0.61
C ALA A 14 -18.85 8.95 -0.51
N LEU A 15 -18.39 8.31 -1.60
CA LEU A 15 -17.09 7.64 -1.69
C LEU A 15 -15.92 8.61 -1.96
N ILE A 16 -16.15 9.71 -2.67
CA ILE A 16 -15.13 10.74 -2.94
C ILE A 16 -14.90 11.67 -1.73
N VAL A 17 -15.90 11.78 -0.83
CA VAL A 17 -15.72 12.47 0.46
C VAL A 17 -14.83 11.67 1.43
N LEU A 18 -14.68 10.35 1.25
CA LEU A 18 -13.76 9.53 2.07
C LEU A 18 -12.28 9.76 1.71
N ALA A 19 -11.96 10.02 0.44
CA ALA A 19 -10.58 10.31 0.01
C ALA A 19 -10.15 11.78 0.24
N SER A 20 -11.10 12.70 0.39
CA SER A 20 -10.83 14.10 0.77
C SER A 20 -10.86 14.36 2.29
N GLY A 21 -11.24 13.35 3.08
CA GLY A 21 -11.38 13.44 4.54
C GLY A 21 -10.08 13.59 5.35
N ILE A 22 -8.92 13.40 4.71
CA ILE A 22 -7.61 13.55 5.38
C ILE A 22 -7.17 15.02 5.43
N TYR A 23 -7.58 15.87 4.48
CA TYR A 23 -7.03 17.24 4.36
C TYR A 23 -7.90 18.37 4.96
N TYR A 24 -9.17 18.12 5.29
CA TYR A 24 -10.06 19.17 5.83
C TYR A 24 -10.15 19.22 7.37
N PHE A 25 -9.39 18.39 8.12
CA PHE A 25 -9.78 18.04 9.49
C PHE A 25 -8.84 18.49 10.63
N PHE A 26 -8.09 19.58 10.48
CA PHE A 26 -7.35 20.18 11.61
C PHE A 26 -7.81 21.60 11.97
N GLY A 27 -9.05 21.95 11.63
CA GLY A 27 -9.60 23.28 11.91
C GLY A 27 -11.12 23.37 11.89
N SER A 28 -11.82 22.57 12.69
CA SER A 28 -13.25 22.77 12.95
C SER A 28 -13.56 22.56 14.43
N ASN A 29 -14.47 23.36 14.98
CA ASN A 29 -14.96 23.33 16.36
C ASN A 29 -15.81 22.07 16.65
N ASN A 30 -15.37 20.89 16.24
CA ASN A 30 -16.10 19.64 16.41
C ASN A 30 -15.98 19.19 17.86
N SER A 31 -17.05 18.60 18.40
CA SER A 31 -17.01 18.11 19.77
C SER A 31 -16.10 16.88 19.87
N ILE A 32 -15.47 16.66 21.02
CA ILE A 32 -14.58 15.50 21.24
C ILE A 32 -15.30 14.14 21.00
N LYS A 33 -16.64 14.13 21.06
CA LYS A 33 -17.50 12.98 20.71
C LYS A 33 -17.60 12.72 19.21
N GLU A 34 -17.58 13.77 18.40
CA GLU A 34 -17.56 13.64 16.94
C GLU A 34 -16.21 13.13 16.46
N GLU A 35 -15.10 13.58 17.08
CA GLU A 35 -13.76 13.06 16.80
C GLU A 35 -13.64 11.58 17.18
N HIS A 36 -14.09 11.21 18.39
CA HIS A 36 -14.13 9.81 18.84
C HIS A 36 -14.91 8.91 17.87
N THR A 37 -16.12 9.33 17.50
CA THR A 37 -16.96 8.60 16.53
C THR A 37 -16.26 8.47 15.18
N LYS A 38 -15.59 9.52 14.70
CA LYS A 38 -14.83 9.50 13.46
C LYS A 38 -13.71 8.47 13.52
N TYR A 39 -12.93 8.42 14.59
CA TYR A 39 -11.80 7.51 14.70
C TYR A 39 -12.25 6.05 14.81
N LEU A 40 -13.36 5.78 15.51
CA LEU A 40 -13.98 4.45 15.49
C LEU A 40 -14.50 4.06 14.10
N ALA A 41 -15.04 5.00 13.32
CA ALA A 41 -15.49 4.74 11.95
C ALA A 41 -14.32 4.46 10.98
N LEU A 42 -13.17 5.13 11.16
CA LEU A 42 -11.95 4.79 10.40
C LEU A 42 -11.57 3.33 10.60
N ILE A 43 -11.63 2.84 11.84
CA ILE A 43 -11.29 1.44 12.16
C ILE A 43 -12.35 0.48 11.65
N ASN A 44 -13.64 0.72 11.95
CA ASN A 44 -14.71 -0.24 11.69
C ASN A 44 -15.22 -0.27 10.25
N ASP A 45 -15.29 0.89 9.61
CA ASP A 45 -15.95 1.02 8.30
C ASP A 45 -14.91 1.15 7.19
N SER A 46 -13.84 1.91 7.43
CA SER A 46 -12.79 2.14 6.45
C SER A 46 -11.62 1.16 6.56
N HIS A 47 -11.52 0.43 7.67
CA HIS A 47 -10.39 -0.46 8.00
C HIS A 47 -9.03 0.27 7.96
N ASP A 48 -9.02 1.58 8.22
CA ASP A 48 -7.81 2.37 8.44
C ASP A 48 -7.40 2.26 9.91
N PHE A 49 -6.80 1.12 10.26
CA PHE A 49 -6.37 0.82 11.63
C PHE A 49 -5.30 1.79 12.12
N LYS A 50 -4.41 2.25 11.25
CA LYS A 50 -3.32 3.17 11.59
C LYS A 50 -3.85 4.58 11.86
N GLY A 51 -4.67 5.13 10.96
CA GLY A 51 -5.26 6.45 11.11
C GLY A 51 -6.24 6.52 12.28
N GLY A 52 -7.06 5.47 12.43
CA GLY A 52 -7.97 5.33 13.57
C GLY A 52 -7.25 5.25 14.92
N LEU A 53 -6.20 4.43 15.04
CA LEU A 53 -5.38 4.34 16.25
C LEU A 53 -4.75 5.69 16.60
N ALA A 54 -4.08 6.33 15.63
CA ALA A 54 -3.43 7.62 15.85
C ALA A 54 -4.45 8.68 16.31
N GLY A 55 -5.65 8.67 15.72
CA GLY A 55 -6.76 9.51 16.14
C GLY A 55 -7.19 9.26 17.59
N LEU A 56 -7.44 8.01 17.97
CA LEU A 56 -7.79 7.65 19.35
C LEU A 56 -6.69 8.05 20.35
N GLU A 57 -5.40 7.92 19.99
CA GLU A 57 -4.27 8.36 20.83
C GLU A 57 -4.30 9.87 21.10
N THR A 58 -4.78 10.69 20.15
CA THR A 58 -4.97 12.14 20.41
C THR A 58 -6.01 12.43 21.49
N LEU A 59 -6.96 11.51 21.69
CA LEU A 59 -8.00 11.61 22.71
C LEU A 59 -7.53 11.08 24.08
N ASP A 60 -6.33 10.51 24.21
CA ASP A 60 -5.75 10.09 25.49
C ASP A 60 -5.16 11.28 26.28
N ASN A 61 -5.99 12.30 26.47
CA ASN A 61 -5.68 13.48 27.27
C ASN A 61 -6.73 13.65 28.39
N GLU A 62 -6.53 14.63 29.29
CA GLU A 62 -7.40 14.83 30.45
C GLU A 62 -8.88 14.99 30.08
N LYS A 63 -9.18 15.81 29.06
CA LYS A 63 -10.56 16.03 28.57
C LYS A 63 -11.14 14.78 27.91
N GLY A 64 -10.33 14.04 27.16
CA GLY A 64 -10.76 12.81 26.50
C GLY A 64 -10.99 11.67 27.49
N GLN A 65 -10.16 11.51 28.51
CA GLN A 65 -10.37 10.53 29.57
C GLN A 65 -11.59 10.87 30.45
N GLU A 66 -11.87 12.16 30.67
CA GLU A 66 -13.11 12.60 31.34
C GLU A 66 -14.35 12.26 30.50
N ALA A 67 -14.28 12.49 29.18
CA ALA A 67 -15.38 12.22 28.25
C ALA A 67 -15.59 10.72 27.94
N PHE A 68 -14.52 9.94 27.86
CA PHE A 68 -14.49 8.54 27.44
C PHE A 68 -13.67 7.71 28.44
N LYS A 69 -14.36 7.13 29.42
CA LYS A 69 -13.71 6.34 30.48
C LYS A 69 -12.92 5.13 29.95
N ASN A 70 -13.25 4.65 28.76
CA ASN A 70 -12.66 3.47 28.14
C ASN A 70 -11.59 3.79 27.08
N ILE A 71 -11.24 5.06 26.85
CA ILE A 71 -10.34 5.45 25.73
C ILE A 71 -9.00 4.70 25.74
N LYS A 72 -8.43 4.45 26.92
CA LYS A 72 -7.19 3.67 27.07
C LYS A 72 -7.34 2.22 26.65
N THR A 73 -8.51 1.62 26.90
CA THR A 73 -8.81 0.25 26.45
C THR A 73 -9.06 0.24 24.95
N GLU A 74 -9.80 1.21 24.42
CA GLU A 74 -10.03 1.35 22.98
C GLU A 74 -8.73 1.52 22.18
N ILE A 75 -7.78 2.32 22.67
CA ILE A 75 -6.44 2.46 22.06
C ILE A 75 -5.69 1.13 22.06
N LYS A 76 -5.75 0.36 23.16
CA LYS A 76 -5.13 -0.97 23.22
C LYS A 76 -5.76 -1.94 22.22
N ILE A 77 -7.10 -1.93 22.09
CA ILE A 77 -7.82 -2.74 21.12
C ILE A 77 -7.42 -2.33 19.70
N ALA A 78 -7.49 -1.03 19.37
CA ALA A 78 -7.09 -0.50 18.06
C ALA A 78 -5.64 -0.85 17.69
N LYS A 79 -4.73 -0.84 18.67
CA LYS A 79 -3.34 -1.26 18.47
C LYS A 79 -3.22 -2.73 18.13
N GLU A 80 -3.94 -3.62 18.82
CA GLU A 80 -3.91 -5.05 18.49
C GLU A 80 -4.62 -5.35 17.17
N LEU A 81 -5.68 -4.62 16.80
CA LEU A 81 -6.29 -4.70 15.47
C LEU A 81 -5.30 -4.31 14.36
N LYS A 82 -4.56 -3.21 14.54
CA LYS A 82 -3.48 -2.81 13.64
C LYS A 82 -2.39 -3.88 13.54
N ASN A 83 -2.00 -4.48 14.67
CA ASN A 83 -1.00 -5.57 14.66
C ASN A 83 -1.51 -6.80 13.90
N THR A 84 -2.80 -7.12 14.00
CA THR A 84 -3.42 -8.21 13.24
C THR A 84 -3.35 -7.91 11.74
N ASP A 85 -3.79 -6.73 11.31
CA ASP A 85 -3.73 -6.25 9.91
C ASP A 85 -2.30 -6.36 9.33
N GLU A 86 -1.32 -5.79 10.03
CA GLU A 86 0.10 -5.88 9.63
C GLU A 86 0.62 -7.32 9.60
N SER A 87 0.19 -8.17 10.54
CA SER A 87 0.61 -9.58 10.55
C SER A 87 0.03 -10.34 9.36
N LEU A 88 -1.21 -10.06 8.96
CA LEU A 88 -1.83 -10.66 7.78
C LEU A 88 -1.13 -10.22 6.50
N ASP A 89 -0.80 -8.94 6.35
CA ASP A 89 0.03 -8.43 5.25
C ASP A 89 1.41 -9.11 5.20
N ASN A 90 2.01 -9.38 6.36
CA ASN A 90 3.27 -10.11 6.51
C ASN A 90 3.13 -11.64 6.42
N LYS A 91 1.95 -12.16 6.04
CA LYS A 91 1.65 -13.59 5.92
C LYS A 91 1.73 -14.35 7.25
N ASP A 92 1.81 -13.69 8.40
CA ASP A 92 1.91 -14.31 9.72
C ASP A 92 0.53 -14.49 10.37
N VAL A 93 -0.16 -15.55 9.94
CA VAL A 93 -1.53 -15.88 10.40
C VAL A 93 -1.55 -16.25 11.90
N ASP A 94 -0.48 -16.81 12.44
CA ASP A 94 -0.44 -17.20 13.85
C ASP A 94 -0.26 -15.98 14.76
N ALA A 95 0.59 -15.03 14.37
CA ALA A 95 0.69 -13.73 15.04
C ALA A 95 -0.64 -12.95 14.96
N ALA A 96 -1.27 -12.95 13.78
CA ALA A 96 -2.56 -12.28 13.57
C ALA A 96 -3.65 -12.81 14.52
N LYS A 97 -3.77 -14.13 14.66
CA LYS A 97 -4.69 -14.79 15.60
C LYS A 97 -4.39 -14.43 17.04
N LYS A 98 -3.12 -14.48 17.44
CA LYS A 98 -2.70 -14.12 18.81
C LYS A 98 -3.06 -12.67 19.17
N SER A 99 -2.95 -11.74 18.22
CA SER A 99 -3.40 -10.36 18.42
C SER A 99 -4.93 -10.26 18.50
N LEU A 100 -5.68 -11.01 17.69
CA LEU A 100 -7.14 -11.07 17.80
C LEU A 100 -7.61 -11.69 19.12
N ASP A 101 -6.94 -12.72 19.64
CA ASP A 101 -7.27 -13.30 20.96
C ASP A 101 -7.14 -12.25 22.07
N LYS A 102 -6.13 -11.36 21.97
CA LYS A 102 -6.00 -10.23 22.89
C LYS A 102 -7.13 -9.22 22.70
N VAL A 103 -7.52 -8.90 21.46
CA VAL A 103 -8.67 -8.03 21.18
C VAL A 103 -9.92 -8.58 21.84
N ASP A 104 -10.21 -9.88 21.67
CA ASP A 104 -11.36 -10.55 22.27
C ASP A 104 -11.30 -10.51 23.82
N SER A 105 -10.10 -10.59 24.41
CA SER A 105 -9.92 -10.48 25.87
C SER A 105 -10.09 -9.05 26.41
N LEU A 106 -9.88 -8.04 25.57
CA LEU A 106 -9.93 -6.63 25.94
C LEU A 106 -11.30 -6.00 25.66
N THR A 107 -12.02 -6.50 24.65
CA THR A 107 -13.30 -5.93 24.24
C THR A 107 -14.37 -6.19 25.30
N THR A 108 -15.07 -5.14 25.69
CA THR A 108 -16.16 -5.20 26.67
C THR A 108 -17.50 -4.74 26.10
N ASP A 109 -17.48 -4.22 24.87
CA ASP A 109 -18.64 -3.71 24.14
C ASP A 109 -18.45 -3.97 22.63
N ASN A 110 -19.38 -3.45 21.83
CA ASN A 110 -19.44 -3.68 20.38
C ASN A 110 -18.74 -2.59 19.55
N SER A 111 -17.86 -1.78 20.17
CA SER A 111 -17.25 -0.62 19.49
C SER A 111 -16.31 -0.98 18.35
N PHE A 112 -15.85 -2.23 18.25
CA PHE A 112 -14.90 -2.70 17.23
C PHE A 112 -15.39 -3.93 16.45
N ASP A 113 -16.64 -4.34 16.60
CA ASP A 113 -17.14 -5.62 16.08
C ASP A 113 -16.95 -5.76 14.57
N LYS A 114 -17.19 -4.69 13.80
CA LYS A 114 -17.05 -4.74 12.34
C LYS A 114 -15.60 -4.99 11.91
N ALA A 115 -14.65 -4.28 12.54
CA ALA A 115 -13.23 -4.48 12.30
C ALA A 115 -12.77 -5.90 12.67
N ILE A 116 -13.22 -6.39 13.83
CA ILE A 116 -12.92 -7.75 14.31
C ILE A 116 -13.48 -8.79 13.34
N GLU A 117 -14.75 -8.66 12.93
CA GLU A 117 -15.39 -9.55 11.98
C GLU A 117 -14.69 -9.54 10.62
N TRP A 118 -14.27 -8.37 10.14
CA TRP A 118 -13.56 -8.25 8.86
C TRP A 118 -12.22 -8.99 8.86
N LEU A 119 -11.43 -8.86 9.93
CA LEU A 119 -10.16 -9.57 10.09
C LEU A 119 -10.37 -11.08 10.30
N LYS A 120 -11.37 -11.47 11.10
CA LYS A 120 -11.73 -12.88 11.33
C LYS A 120 -12.24 -13.56 10.06
N GLU A 121 -13.02 -12.86 9.23
CA GLU A 121 -13.48 -13.36 7.93
C GLU A 121 -12.29 -13.74 7.05
N ASP A 122 -11.26 -12.88 7.00
CA ASP A 122 -10.10 -13.11 6.13
C ASP A 122 -9.25 -14.30 6.59
N ILE A 123 -9.00 -14.41 7.89
CA ILE A 123 -8.33 -15.58 8.48
C ILE A 123 -9.13 -16.85 8.22
N THR A 124 -10.45 -16.81 8.41
CA THR A 124 -11.33 -17.96 8.18
C THR A 124 -11.28 -18.41 6.73
N ASN A 125 -11.30 -17.47 5.79
CA ASN A 125 -11.19 -17.76 4.35
C ASN A 125 -9.83 -18.40 4.02
N TYR A 126 -8.74 -17.88 4.60
CA TYR A 126 -7.42 -18.48 4.48
C TYR A 126 -7.38 -19.93 5.00
N GLU A 127 -7.91 -20.19 6.19
CA GLU A 127 -7.88 -21.54 6.77
C GLU A 127 -8.69 -22.54 5.95
N LYS A 128 -9.89 -22.14 5.48
CA LYS A 128 -10.72 -22.97 4.63
C LYS A 128 -10.04 -23.28 3.29
N ALA A 129 -9.46 -22.25 2.66
CA ALA A 129 -8.68 -22.42 1.44
C ALA A 129 -7.47 -23.35 1.67
N GLN A 130 -6.72 -23.14 2.76
CA GLN A 130 -5.56 -23.96 3.11
C GLN A 130 -5.95 -25.44 3.28
N LYS A 131 -7.09 -25.69 3.95
CA LYS A 131 -7.60 -27.05 4.15
C LYS A 131 -8.02 -27.69 2.84
N GLU A 132 -8.80 -27.00 2.01
CA GLU A 132 -9.20 -27.52 0.69
C GLU A 132 -7.98 -27.80 -0.20
N ILE A 133 -6.96 -26.94 -0.18
CA ILE A 133 -5.70 -27.16 -0.92
C ILE A 133 -4.99 -28.43 -0.46
N LYS A 134 -4.91 -28.67 0.86
CA LYS A 134 -4.29 -29.88 1.43
C LYS A 134 -5.03 -31.16 1.02
N ASP A 135 -6.35 -31.07 0.89
CA ASP A 135 -7.21 -32.21 0.56
C ASP A 135 -7.37 -32.43 -0.98
N ALA A 136 -6.93 -31.48 -1.81
CA ALA A 136 -7.10 -31.49 -3.26
C ALA A 136 -5.97 -32.16 -4.04
N LYS A 137 -6.27 -32.59 -5.27
CA LYS A 137 -5.26 -32.99 -6.27
C LYS A 137 -4.63 -31.74 -6.91
N SER A 138 -3.37 -31.84 -7.36
CA SER A 138 -2.50 -30.76 -7.88
C SER A 138 -3.16 -29.68 -8.76
N ASP A 139 -4.17 -30.07 -9.54
CA ASP A 139 -4.68 -29.28 -10.67
C ASP A 139 -5.85 -28.36 -10.29
N ASP A 140 -6.45 -28.54 -9.09
CA ASP A 140 -7.58 -27.74 -8.61
C ASP A 140 -7.15 -26.52 -7.76
N PHE A 141 -5.85 -26.26 -7.65
CA PHE A 141 -5.31 -25.25 -6.73
C PHE A 141 -5.86 -23.83 -6.97
N ASN A 142 -5.80 -23.34 -8.21
CA ASN A 142 -6.26 -21.99 -8.55
C ASN A 142 -7.78 -21.85 -8.39
N SER A 143 -8.54 -22.89 -8.75
CA SER A 143 -9.99 -22.88 -8.62
C SER A 143 -10.44 -22.87 -7.16
N ILE A 144 -9.67 -23.48 -6.25
CA ILE A 144 -9.90 -23.38 -4.81
C ILE A 144 -9.64 -21.95 -4.32
N LEU A 145 -8.50 -21.35 -4.67
CA LEU A 145 -8.18 -19.99 -4.24
C LEU A 145 -9.23 -18.96 -4.69
N ASP A 146 -9.77 -19.10 -5.90
CA ASP A 146 -10.75 -18.15 -6.45
C ASP A 146 -12.15 -18.26 -5.81
N LYS A 147 -12.45 -19.34 -5.07
CA LYS A 147 -13.69 -19.44 -4.27
C LYS A 147 -13.69 -18.49 -3.08
N TYR A 148 -12.51 -18.17 -2.55
CA TYR A 148 -12.34 -17.42 -1.32
C TYR A 148 -11.99 -15.96 -1.61
N LYS A 149 -12.66 -15.05 -0.91
CA LYS A 149 -12.36 -13.62 -0.98
C LYS A 149 -11.36 -13.26 0.09
N PHE A 150 -10.15 -12.93 -0.34
CA PHE A 150 -9.09 -12.44 0.52
C PHE A 150 -9.13 -10.92 0.59
N LYS A 151 -9.08 -10.37 1.80
CA LYS A 151 -8.89 -8.93 2.01
C LYS A 151 -7.40 -8.59 1.90
N HIS A 152 -6.56 -9.40 2.52
CA HIS A 152 -5.10 -9.30 2.42
C HIS A 152 -4.60 -10.22 1.30
N SER A 153 -4.11 -9.60 0.22
CA SER A 153 -3.59 -10.34 -0.96
C SER A 153 -2.40 -11.25 -0.62
N SER A 154 -1.65 -10.91 0.43
CA SER A 154 -0.56 -11.69 1.01
C SER A 154 -0.97 -13.11 1.40
N LEU A 155 -2.19 -13.32 1.89
CA LEU A 155 -2.69 -14.63 2.30
C LEU A 155 -2.89 -15.55 1.09
N LYS A 156 -3.44 -15.02 -0.01
CA LYS A 156 -3.52 -15.74 -1.29
C LYS A 156 -2.13 -16.11 -1.81
N ALA A 157 -1.16 -15.19 -1.67
CA ALA A 157 0.24 -15.45 -2.04
C ALA A 157 0.88 -16.55 -1.17
N LYS A 158 0.70 -16.52 0.16
CA LYS A 158 1.20 -17.55 1.07
C LYS A 158 0.69 -18.95 0.70
N LEU A 159 -0.60 -19.07 0.38
CA LEU A 159 -1.18 -20.34 -0.05
C LEU A 159 -0.57 -20.84 -1.37
N SER A 160 -0.24 -19.91 -2.27
CA SER A 160 0.39 -20.20 -3.57
C SER A 160 1.84 -20.66 -3.43
N GLU A 161 2.58 -20.12 -2.46
CA GLU A 161 3.97 -20.49 -2.18
C GLU A 161 4.11 -21.91 -1.63
N GLY A 162 3.14 -22.39 -0.84
CA GLY A 162 3.16 -23.74 -0.26
C GLY A 162 3.21 -24.89 -1.28
N LYS A 163 2.91 -24.64 -2.57
CA LYS A 163 3.05 -25.61 -3.66
C LYS A 163 4.51 -25.84 -4.08
N ASN A 164 5.42 -24.89 -3.83
CA ASN A 164 6.82 -25.00 -4.23
C ASN A 164 7.65 -25.86 -3.26
N GLU A 165 7.21 -26.06 -2.02
CA GLU A 165 7.95 -26.83 -1.02
C GLU A 165 7.77 -28.35 -1.15
N THR A 166 6.66 -28.85 -1.72
CA THR A 166 6.43 -30.30 -1.91
C THR A 166 7.12 -30.87 -3.16
N LYS A 167 7.88 -30.04 -3.90
CA LYS A 167 8.64 -30.42 -5.09
C LYS A 167 10.16 -30.42 -4.87
N SER A 168 10.61 -30.71 -3.64
CA SER A 168 12.02 -30.91 -3.33
C SER A 168 12.49 -32.33 -3.73
N GLU A 169 12.36 -32.65 -5.02
CA GLU A 169 13.32 -33.52 -5.69
C GLU A 169 14.00 -32.65 -6.74
N ASN A 170 15.29 -32.38 -6.48
CA ASN A 170 16.27 -31.77 -7.39
C ASN A 170 15.76 -31.50 -8.81
N ASN A 171 15.19 -30.32 -9.01
CA ASN A 171 15.31 -29.57 -10.25
C ASN A 171 15.17 -28.10 -9.88
N ASN A 172 16.26 -27.36 -10.04
CA ASN A 172 16.27 -25.92 -10.07
C ASN A 172 15.34 -25.47 -11.21
N SER A 173 14.09 -25.21 -10.88
CA SER A 173 13.16 -24.51 -11.75
C SER A 173 12.67 -23.28 -11.01
N ASN A 174 13.57 -22.28 -10.94
CA ASN A 174 13.16 -20.92 -11.35
C ASN A 174 12.22 -21.07 -12.55
N PRO A 175 11.13 -20.28 -12.67
CA PRO A 175 10.43 -20.21 -13.95
C PRO A 175 11.51 -19.90 -14.99
N SER A 176 11.79 -20.87 -15.86
CA SER A 176 12.87 -20.81 -16.85
C SER A 176 12.52 -19.67 -17.79
N SER A 177 12.92 -18.45 -17.43
CA SER A 177 12.82 -17.32 -18.32
C SER A 177 13.96 -17.44 -19.30
N SER A 178 13.60 -17.41 -20.58
CA SER A 178 14.56 -17.18 -21.66
C SER A 178 15.15 -15.77 -21.59
N ILE A 179 14.42 -14.85 -20.93
CA ILE A 179 14.79 -13.45 -20.72
C ILE A 179 15.56 -13.32 -19.40
N SER A 180 16.74 -12.72 -19.43
CA SER A 180 17.59 -12.51 -18.26
C SER A 180 17.01 -11.45 -17.31
N ASP A 181 17.25 -11.61 -16.00
CA ASP A 181 16.93 -10.58 -15.01
C ASP A 181 17.74 -9.29 -15.19
N ASN A 182 18.83 -9.31 -15.97
CA ASN A 182 19.62 -8.12 -16.31
C ASN A 182 19.11 -7.40 -17.56
N GLU A 183 18.10 -7.94 -18.25
CA GLU A 183 17.47 -7.27 -19.39
C GLU A 183 16.51 -6.18 -18.91
N ASN A 184 16.45 -5.09 -19.68
CA ASN A 184 15.49 -4.02 -19.46
C ASN A 184 14.06 -4.48 -19.75
N ILE A 185 13.12 -4.09 -18.91
CA ILE A 185 11.70 -4.29 -19.19
C ILE A 185 11.24 -3.39 -20.35
N PRO A 186 10.20 -3.77 -21.11
CA PRO A 186 9.53 -2.84 -22.01
C PRO A 186 9.01 -1.62 -21.25
N ARG A 187 9.02 -0.46 -21.90
CA ARG A 187 8.61 0.80 -21.29
C ARG A 187 7.15 0.74 -20.81
N VAL A 188 6.91 1.09 -19.55
CA VAL A 188 5.57 1.13 -18.93
C VAL A 188 5.13 2.59 -18.80
N GLY A 189 4.15 3.04 -19.59
CA GLY A 189 3.60 4.40 -19.50
C GLY A 189 4.64 5.55 -19.42
N LEU A 190 4.53 6.38 -18.37
CA LEU A 190 5.39 7.56 -18.12
C LEU A 190 6.81 7.23 -17.62
N GLN A 191 7.24 5.96 -17.65
CA GLN A 191 8.59 5.54 -17.20
C GLN A 191 9.69 6.34 -17.91
N GLN A 192 10.49 7.11 -17.16
CA GLN A 192 11.56 7.94 -17.73
C GLN A 192 12.93 7.24 -17.76
N ALA A 193 13.18 6.25 -16.91
CA ALA A 193 14.42 5.47 -16.89
C ALA A 193 14.17 3.97 -17.13
N PRO A 194 15.00 3.28 -17.95
CA PRO A 194 14.97 1.83 -18.05
C PRO A 194 15.23 1.18 -16.69
N ILE A 195 14.45 0.15 -16.37
CA ILE A 195 14.72 -0.74 -15.23
C ILE A 195 14.79 -2.16 -15.75
N THR A 196 15.59 -2.98 -15.10
CA THR A 196 15.71 -4.40 -15.42
C THR A 196 14.61 -5.24 -14.77
N TYR A 197 14.35 -6.43 -15.31
CA TYR A 197 13.45 -7.40 -14.69
C TYR A 197 13.84 -7.73 -13.25
N GLY A 198 15.14 -7.87 -12.99
CA GLY A 198 15.68 -8.12 -11.66
C GLY A 198 15.43 -6.96 -10.71
N GLU A 199 15.64 -5.71 -11.14
CA GLU A 199 15.35 -4.53 -10.31
C GLU A 199 13.86 -4.38 -10.01
N LEU A 200 13.00 -4.69 -10.99
CA LEU A 200 11.56 -4.69 -10.81
C LEU A 200 11.09 -5.73 -9.78
N LYS A 201 11.67 -6.94 -9.80
CA LYS A 201 11.34 -8.03 -8.86
C LYS A 201 11.91 -7.81 -7.45
N ARG A 202 13.08 -7.18 -7.35
CA ARG A 202 13.80 -6.95 -6.08
C ARG A 202 13.51 -5.59 -5.46
N GLY A 203 12.30 -5.03 -5.59
CA GLY A 203 11.94 -3.75 -4.96
C GLY A 203 12.45 -3.63 -3.51
N VAL A 204 12.71 -2.40 -3.03
CA VAL A 204 13.41 -2.12 -1.76
C VAL A 204 12.91 -3.07 -0.65
N TYR A 205 13.86 -3.76 -0.01
CA TYR A 205 13.71 -4.90 0.90
C TYR A 205 13.59 -6.26 0.22
N ASN A 206 14.58 -7.12 0.51
CA ASN A 206 14.76 -8.49 0.02
C ASN A 206 13.60 -9.44 0.41
N ASN A 207 12.38 -9.21 -0.08
CA ASN A 207 11.19 -10.05 0.12
C ASN A 207 10.13 -9.91 -1.00
N GLY A 208 10.50 -9.47 -2.22
CA GLY A 208 9.65 -9.60 -3.41
C GLY A 208 8.32 -8.81 -3.40
N GLY A 209 8.26 -7.69 -2.68
CA GLY A 209 7.08 -6.84 -2.56
C GLY A 209 6.86 -5.89 -3.75
N ALA A 210 5.60 -5.48 -3.95
CA ALA A 210 5.09 -4.64 -5.04
C ALA A 210 5.50 -3.15 -4.94
N GLU A 211 6.66 -2.83 -4.37
CA GLU A 211 6.96 -1.47 -3.87
C GLU A 211 7.62 -0.52 -4.87
N THR A 212 7.96 -0.98 -6.08
CA THR A 212 8.17 -0.02 -7.17
C THR A 212 6.80 0.41 -7.70
N VAL A 213 6.63 1.68 -8.07
CA VAL A 213 5.36 2.17 -8.67
C VAL A 213 4.94 1.30 -9.86
N ILE A 214 5.91 0.87 -10.67
CA ILE A 214 5.69 -0.07 -11.78
C ILE A 214 5.31 -1.46 -11.27
N GLY A 215 5.98 -1.96 -10.23
CA GLY A 215 5.66 -3.22 -9.58
C GLY A 215 4.22 -3.26 -9.04
N LYS A 216 3.75 -2.17 -8.43
CA LYS A 216 2.36 -2.03 -7.95
C LYS A 216 1.37 -2.07 -9.11
N LEU A 217 1.59 -1.25 -10.14
CA LEU A 217 0.75 -1.22 -11.34
C LEU A 217 0.64 -2.59 -12.01
N LEU A 218 1.78 -3.29 -12.11
CA LEU A 218 1.81 -4.62 -12.73
C LEU A 218 1.25 -5.71 -11.84
N SER A 219 1.33 -5.57 -10.51
CA SER A 219 0.78 -6.57 -9.58
C SER A 219 -0.73 -6.74 -9.71
N GLU A 220 -1.45 -5.66 -10.03
CA GLU A 220 -2.88 -5.68 -10.34
C GLU A 220 -3.18 -6.42 -11.66
N GLU A 221 -2.35 -6.20 -12.68
CA GLU A 221 -2.47 -6.86 -14.00
C GLU A 221 -2.02 -8.34 -13.99
N LEU A 222 -1.19 -8.70 -13.02
CA LEU A 222 -0.66 -10.05 -12.80
C LEU A 222 -1.49 -10.84 -11.77
N GLY A 223 -2.28 -10.16 -10.94
CA GLY A 223 -3.06 -10.78 -9.87
C GLY A 223 -2.20 -11.23 -8.69
N GLY A 224 -1.06 -10.58 -8.45
CA GLY A 224 -0.16 -10.89 -7.34
C GLY A 224 1.22 -10.20 -7.44
N PRO A 225 2.14 -10.43 -6.48
CA PRO A 225 3.45 -9.80 -6.45
C PRO A 225 4.31 -10.13 -7.67
N VAL A 226 4.94 -9.12 -8.28
CA VAL A 226 5.70 -9.26 -9.53
C VAL A 226 6.86 -10.26 -9.44
N ALA A 227 7.45 -10.41 -8.25
CA ALA A 227 8.51 -11.39 -7.98
C ALA A 227 8.11 -12.85 -8.26
N ASN A 228 6.81 -13.15 -8.26
CA ASN A 228 6.28 -14.50 -8.45
C ASN A 228 6.03 -14.88 -9.92
N PHE A 229 6.34 -13.97 -10.86
CA PHE A 229 6.06 -14.16 -12.28
C PHE A 229 7.37 -14.25 -13.11
N SER A 230 7.32 -15.02 -14.18
CA SER A 230 8.42 -15.09 -15.15
C SER A 230 8.59 -13.76 -15.89
N ASN A 231 9.77 -13.52 -16.46
CA ASN A 231 10.03 -12.29 -17.21
C ASN A 231 9.11 -12.15 -18.43
N GLU A 232 8.72 -13.27 -19.04
CA GLU A 232 7.72 -13.32 -20.12
C GLU A 232 6.33 -12.90 -19.62
N GLN A 233 5.89 -13.40 -18.46
CA GLN A 233 4.60 -13.03 -17.88
C GLN A 233 4.55 -11.54 -17.50
N ILE A 234 5.66 -11.02 -16.95
CA ILE A 234 5.83 -9.60 -16.68
C ILE A 234 5.76 -8.78 -17.97
N ARG A 235 6.46 -9.22 -19.02
CA ARG A 235 6.42 -8.59 -20.36
C ARG A 235 5.00 -8.50 -20.91
N ASP A 236 4.25 -9.61 -20.81
CA ASP A 236 2.89 -9.68 -21.31
C ASP A 236 1.93 -8.81 -20.49
N ALA A 237 2.14 -8.70 -19.17
CA ALA A 237 1.40 -7.77 -18.32
C ALA A 237 1.67 -6.31 -18.67
N ILE A 238 2.91 -5.96 -18.97
CA ILE A 238 3.29 -4.63 -19.46
C ILE A 238 2.56 -4.31 -20.78
N ALA A 239 2.50 -5.27 -21.70
CA ALA A 239 1.79 -5.09 -22.97
C ALA A 239 0.29 -4.84 -22.76
N ARG A 240 -0.36 -5.62 -21.88
CA ARG A 240 -1.78 -5.42 -21.52
C ARG A 240 -2.02 -4.07 -20.85
N TYR A 241 -1.16 -3.70 -19.90
CA TYR A 241 -1.23 -2.42 -19.21
C TYR A 241 -1.15 -1.26 -20.22
N ASN A 242 -0.16 -1.28 -21.11
CA ASN A 242 0.03 -0.25 -22.14
C ASN A 242 -1.13 -0.20 -23.14
N GLN A 243 -1.76 -1.34 -23.46
CA GLN A 243 -2.95 -1.38 -24.31
C GLN A 243 -4.15 -0.69 -23.66
N LYS A 244 -4.38 -0.94 -22.35
CA LYS A 244 -5.46 -0.31 -21.57
C LYS A 244 -5.23 1.20 -21.33
N HIS A 245 -3.97 1.62 -21.22
CA HIS A 245 -3.57 3.00 -20.88
C HIS A 245 -3.00 3.75 -22.09
N SER A 246 -3.48 3.44 -23.29
CA SER A 246 -2.93 3.94 -24.55
C SER A 246 -3.01 5.46 -24.73
N ALA A 247 -3.89 6.16 -24.01
CA ALA A 247 -3.99 7.64 -24.00
C ALA A 247 -2.89 8.35 -23.17
N GLN A 248 -2.27 7.68 -22.19
CA GLN A 248 -1.18 8.23 -21.38
C GLN A 248 0.20 8.06 -22.04
N ASN A 249 0.27 7.36 -23.18
CA ASN A 249 1.50 7.18 -23.97
C ASN A 249 1.80 8.36 -24.91
N THR A 250 1.02 9.44 -24.84
CA THR A 250 1.19 10.65 -25.66
C THR A 250 1.17 11.89 -24.78
N VAL A 251 2.19 12.06 -23.95
CA VAL A 251 2.63 13.40 -23.55
C VAL A 251 4.14 13.47 -23.79
N SER A 252 4.49 13.82 -25.02
CA SER A 252 5.73 14.54 -25.28
C SER A 252 5.54 15.95 -24.71
N THR A 253 5.85 16.18 -23.44
CA THR A 253 6.09 17.55 -22.97
C THR A 253 7.59 17.80 -23.07
N SER A 254 7.95 18.68 -23.99
CA SER A 254 9.29 19.25 -24.15
C SER A 254 9.65 20.21 -23.00
N GLY A 255 9.21 19.93 -21.78
CA GLY A 255 9.45 20.74 -20.59
C GLY A 255 10.04 19.89 -19.47
N ASP A 256 11.02 20.43 -18.77
CA ASP A 256 11.66 19.76 -17.63
C ASP A 256 10.60 19.44 -16.55
N PRO A 257 10.38 18.16 -16.19
CA PRO A 257 9.41 17.79 -15.17
C PRO A 257 9.73 18.40 -13.80
N LEU A 258 11.01 18.61 -13.46
CA LEU A 258 11.37 19.27 -12.20
C LEU A 258 10.86 20.71 -12.14
N GLU A 259 10.81 21.41 -13.28
CA GLU A 259 10.22 22.75 -13.40
C GLU A 259 8.70 22.71 -13.33
N THR A 260 8.11 21.74 -14.03
CA THR A 260 6.64 21.59 -14.11
C THR A 260 6.02 21.38 -12.73
N TYR A 261 6.71 20.63 -11.87
CA TYR A 261 6.23 20.26 -10.54
C TYR A 261 6.96 20.99 -9.41
N TYR A 262 7.75 22.03 -9.72
CA TYR A 262 8.60 22.76 -8.76
C TYR A 262 7.89 23.11 -7.45
N SER A 263 6.72 23.75 -7.55
CA SER A 263 5.97 24.18 -6.37
C SER A 263 5.52 23.03 -5.48
N GLN A 264 5.23 21.86 -6.05
CA GLN A 264 4.66 20.72 -5.33
C GLN A 264 5.75 20.01 -4.53
N TRP A 265 6.84 19.62 -5.21
CA TRP A 265 7.92 18.89 -4.55
C TRP A 265 8.68 19.75 -3.53
N VAL A 266 8.87 21.05 -3.79
CA VAL A 266 9.44 21.98 -2.80
C VAL A 266 8.56 22.08 -1.56
N SER A 267 7.24 22.17 -1.74
CA SER A 267 6.30 22.26 -0.61
C SER A 267 6.28 20.97 0.22
N ALA A 268 6.36 19.81 -0.44
CA ALA A 268 6.44 18.52 0.24
C ALA A 268 7.71 18.40 1.09
N ILE A 269 8.87 18.78 0.55
CA ILE A 269 10.13 18.75 1.30
C ILE A 269 10.09 19.75 2.45
N LYS A 270 9.63 20.99 2.25
CA LYS A 270 9.58 22.01 3.30
C LYS A 270 8.61 21.68 4.44
N ARG A 271 7.59 20.86 4.17
CA ARG A 271 6.64 20.41 5.19
C ARG A 271 7.31 19.51 6.23
N GLU A 272 8.24 18.65 5.79
CA GLU A 272 8.97 17.73 6.67
C GLU A 272 10.30 18.32 7.14
N HIS A 273 10.91 19.17 6.31
CA HIS A 273 12.20 19.82 6.52
C HIS A 273 12.08 21.34 6.30
N PRO A 274 11.52 22.10 7.25
CA PRO A 274 11.38 23.56 7.12
C PRO A 274 12.71 24.30 6.90
N GLU A 275 13.82 23.70 7.33
CA GLU A 275 15.20 24.16 7.15
C GLU A 275 15.73 24.00 5.72
N ALA A 276 15.03 23.26 4.85
CA ALA A 276 15.46 22.96 3.50
C ALA A 276 15.54 24.21 2.63
N SER A 277 16.70 24.42 1.99
CA SER A 277 16.90 25.43 0.95
C SER A 277 17.15 24.77 -0.42
N PHE A 278 16.68 25.43 -1.48
CA PHE A 278 16.67 24.89 -2.84
C PHE A 278 17.51 25.77 -3.74
N VAL A 279 18.46 25.17 -4.45
CA VAL A 279 19.36 25.86 -5.37
C VAL A 279 19.31 25.17 -6.72
N LYS A 280 19.15 25.96 -7.79
CA LYS A 280 19.43 25.50 -9.15
C LYS A 280 20.86 25.90 -9.49
N ASP A 281 21.74 24.93 -9.65
CA ASP A 281 23.15 25.21 -9.96
C ASP A 281 23.33 25.47 -11.47
N THR A 282 24.52 25.94 -11.83
CA THR A 282 24.93 26.24 -13.21
C THR A 282 24.88 25.02 -14.15
N ASP A 283 24.84 23.80 -13.61
CA ASP A 283 24.64 22.56 -14.35
C ASP A 283 23.16 22.28 -14.70
N GLY A 284 22.26 23.19 -14.30
CA GLY A 284 20.83 23.10 -14.56
C GLY A 284 20.08 22.18 -13.59
N LYS A 285 20.75 21.57 -12.60
CA LYS A 285 20.13 20.65 -11.65
C LYS A 285 19.69 21.35 -10.38
N TYR A 286 18.67 20.79 -9.77
CA TYR A 286 18.18 21.21 -8.46
C TYR A 286 18.91 20.46 -7.35
N TYR A 287 19.28 21.20 -6.31
CA TYR A 287 19.90 20.69 -5.09
C TYR A 287 19.12 21.17 -3.87
N VAL A 288 19.10 20.32 -2.84
CA VAL A 288 18.58 20.63 -1.51
C VAL A 288 19.72 20.71 -0.52
N GLU A 289 19.75 21.79 0.25
CA GLU A 289 20.69 22.03 1.34
C GLU A 289 19.92 22.11 2.68
N GLY A 290 20.62 21.93 3.80
CA GLY A 290 20.04 21.99 5.15
C GLY A 290 19.65 20.62 5.75
N LEU A 291 19.35 19.62 4.92
CA LEU A 291 18.99 18.26 5.40
C LEU A 291 20.21 17.45 5.87
N THR A 292 21.36 17.62 5.22
CA THR A 292 22.61 16.96 5.60
C THR A 292 23.79 17.91 5.42
N LYS A 293 24.99 17.50 5.88
CA LYS A 293 26.23 18.28 5.71
C LYS A 293 26.58 18.55 4.23
N ASN A 294 26.17 17.65 3.33
CA ASN A 294 26.38 17.78 1.89
C ASN A 294 25.06 18.02 1.18
N ARG A 295 25.05 18.85 0.13
CA ARG A 295 23.86 19.05 -0.70
C ARG A 295 23.38 17.74 -1.34
N LEU A 296 22.06 17.60 -1.47
CA LEU A 296 21.38 16.47 -2.09
C LEU A 296 20.89 16.87 -3.47
N ALA A 297 21.17 16.08 -4.51
CA ALA A 297 20.60 16.31 -5.83
C ALA A 297 19.12 15.91 -5.84
N VAL A 298 18.26 16.72 -6.46
CA VAL A 298 16.86 16.40 -6.70
C VAL A 298 16.76 15.68 -8.04
N ILE A 299 16.22 14.47 -7.99
CA ILE A 299 15.95 13.65 -9.17
C ILE A 299 14.44 13.46 -9.26
N TYR A 300 13.83 13.88 -10.36
CA TYR A 300 12.43 13.59 -10.62
C TYR A 300 12.27 12.13 -11.02
N GLU A 301 11.38 11.42 -10.35
CA GLU A 301 11.12 10.02 -10.65
C GLU A 301 9.78 9.86 -11.37
N ASN A 302 8.74 10.54 -10.89
CA ASN A 302 7.41 10.56 -11.52
C ASN A 302 6.60 11.79 -11.06
N PRO A 303 5.38 12.03 -11.61
CA PRO A 303 4.57 13.23 -11.30
C PRO A 303 4.21 13.49 -9.85
N HIS A 304 4.50 12.53 -8.96
CA HIS A 304 4.23 12.61 -7.54
C HIS A 304 5.45 12.21 -6.69
N LEU A 305 6.64 12.10 -7.27
CA LEU A 305 7.81 11.60 -6.55
C LEU A 305 9.11 12.24 -7.04
N VAL A 306 9.85 12.82 -6.10
CA VAL A 306 11.25 13.18 -6.28
C VAL A 306 12.12 12.41 -5.30
N ARG A 307 13.38 12.20 -5.70
CA ARG A 307 14.41 11.56 -4.90
C ARG A 307 15.51 12.57 -4.59
N LEU A 308 15.89 12.66 -3.32
CA LEU A 308 16.97 13.49 -2.81
C LEU A 308 18.18 12.60 -2.53
N VAL A 309 19.26 12.77 -3.29
CA VAL A 309 20.38 11.83 -3.24
C VAL A 309 21.75 12.49 -3.18
N ASN A 310 22.63 11.89 -2.38
CA ASN A 310 24.08 12.05 -2.48
C ASN A 310 24.77 10.69 -2.27
N ALA A 311 26.09 10.66 -2.09
CA ALA A 311 26.85 9.41 -1.92
C ALA A 311 26.44 8.58 -0.68
N THR A 312 25.82 9.19 0.33
CA THR A 312 25.54 8.57 1.63
C THR A 312 24.05 8.58 2.01
N THR A 313 23.21 9.24 1.21
CA THR A 313 21.82 9.54 1.57
C THR A 313 20.95 9.40 0.33
N ASN A 314 19.82 8.72 0.49
CA ASN A 314 18.85 8.50 -0.56
C ASN A 314 17.43 8.56 0.03
N LEU A 315 16.74 9.67 -0.17
CA LEU A 315 15.43 9.95 0.39
C LEU A 315 14.40 10.09 -0.72
N HIS A 316 13.23 9.51 -0.54
CA HIS A 316 12.11 9.61 -1.47
C HIS A 316 11.08 10.55 -0.89
N VAL A 317 10.58 11.48 -1.70
CA VAL A 317 9.61 12.50 -1.28
C VAL A 317 8.45 12.53 -2.24
N GLU A 318 7.29 12.13 -1.72
CA GLU A 318 6.03 12.13 -2.45
C GLU A 318 5.34 13.50 -2.38
N PHE A 319 4.77 13.96 -3.50
CA PHE A 319 4.14 15.28 -3.63
C PHE A 319 2.88 15.33 -4.50
#